data_AF-A0AAD0F6Z1-F1
#
_entry.id   AF-A0AAD0F6Z1-F1
#
_cell.length_a   1.000
_cell.length_b   1.000
_cell.length_c   1.000
_cell.angle_alpha   90.00
_cell.angle_beta   90.00
_cell.angle_gamma   90.00
#
_symmetry.space_group_name_H-M   'P 1'
#
loop_
_entity.id
_entity.type
_entity.pdbx_description
1 polymer ?
#
loop_
_entity_poly.entity_id
_entity_poly.type
_entity_poly.pdbx_seq_one_letter_code
_entity_poly.pdbx_strand_id
1 'polypeptide(L)'
;MNNIVLLDDEQEILEQFSGFVKNMGYTPYTCRNISEVLRVRDEIYARDERITLFILDHELGGETSLKLLRLFDKKNFQDYKNKFIVATGHAKDEITHDYAKFGSMGHLIKPIHENQFRQTVQHTIKRIEYAEAQREDWESAFELLESEGLIDSVDELKKNNEEINSQYLALKQIYDDLVEDLKDKNGEDIAKAYESAGNSINRISGGFNLIFDINQNLKLSDRFTEDAKEVYGTNKILFFSLLNYMRRIDDAPLSYRIKYLTSTKGLYEYRTGRDYRLYFTKTDNKIQLERFGHKNIQEKIIETYR
;
A
#
# COMPACT_ATOMS: atom_id res chain seq x y z
N MET A 1 5.95 24.79 -6.86
CA MET A 1 4.82 25.07 -7.77
C MET A 1 4.13 23.75 -8.09
N ASN A 2 2.80 23.72 -8.12
CA ASN A 2 2.04 22.47 -8.18
C ASN A 2 1.64 22.14 -9.63
N ASN A 3 2.54 21.49 -10.36
CA ASN A 3 2.39 21.18 -11.78
C ASN A 3 1.62 19.86 -11.97
N ILE A 4 0.60 19.88 -12.83
CA ILE A 4 -0.19 18.68 -13.18
C ILE A 4 0.00 18.38 -14.67
N VAL A 5 0.46 17.17 -14.99
CA VAL A 5 0.61 16.71 -16.37
C VAL A 5 -0.65 15.95 -16.78
N LEU A 6 -1.22 16.34 -17.91
CA LEU A 6 -2.40 15.73 -18.53
C LEU A 6 -1.96 15.00 -19.80
N LEU A 7 -2.32 13.73 -19.95
CA LEU A 7 -2.05 12.93 -21.13
C LEU A 7 -3.35 12.36 -21.68
N ASP A 8 -3.75 12.77 -22.88
CA ASP A 8 -4.91 12.25 -23.62
C ASP A 8 -4.69 12.59 -25.12
N ASP A 9 -5.02 11.71 -26.05
CA ASP A 9 -4.81 11.95 -27.48
C ASP A 9 -5.85 12.90 -28.09
N GLU A 10 -6.98 13.09 -27.39
CA GLU A 10 -8.08 13.99 -27.72
C GLU A 10 -7.85 15.41 -27.16
N GLN A 11 -7.70 16.38 -28.07
CA GLN A 11 -7.47 17.79 -27.73
C GLN A 11 -8.61 18.40 -26.90
N GLU A 12 -9.86 18.03 -27.18
CA GLU A 12 -11.03 18.55 -26.48
C GLU A 12 -11.04 18.13 -25.01
N ILE A 13 -10.63 16.88 -24.72
CA ILE A 13 -10.51 16.37 -23.35
C ILE A 13 -9.38 17.09 -22.60
N LEU A 14 -8.24 17.31 -23.26
CA LEU A 14 -7.13 18.08 -22.67
C LEU A 14 -7.54 19.51 -22.33
N GLU A 15 -8.29 20.18 -23.20
CA GLU A 15 -8.79 21.54 -22.96
C GLU A 15 -9.76 21.58 -21.78
N GLN A 16 -10.67 20.61 -21.72
CA GLN A 16 -11.62 20.46 -20.62
C GLN A 16 -10.89 20.25 -19.28
N PHE A 17 -9.98 19.27 -19.20
CA PHE A 17 -9.24 18.96 -17.98
C PHE A 17 -8.29 20.09 -17.58
N SER A 18 -7.68 20.78 -18.55
CA SER A 18 -6.87 21.98 -18.31
C SER A 18 -7.68 23.09 -17.64
N GLY A 19 -8.94 23.30 -18.08
CA GLY A 19 -9.87 24.20 -17.42
C GLY A 19 -10.16 23.81 -15.97
N PHE A 20 -10.43 22.52 -15.71
CA PHE A 20 -10.68 22.03 -14.35
C PHE A 20 -9.46 22.21 -13.44
N VAL A 21 -8.27 21.85 -13.91
CA VAL A 21 -7.00 21.98 -13.17
C VAL A 21 -6.70 23.44 -12.83
N LYS A 22 -6.87 24.37 -13.79
CA LYS A 22 -6.69 25.81 -13.55
C LYS A 22 -7.66 26.34 -12.49
N ASN A 23 -8.93 25.95 -12.58
CA ASN A 23 -9.97 26.33 -11.59
C ASN A 23 -9.68 25.78 -10.19
N MET A 24 -8.79 24.80 -10.07
CA MET A 24 -8.33 24.24 -8.79
C MET A 24 -7.04 24.90 -8.28
N GLY A 25 -6.45 25.86 -9.01
CA GLY A 25 -5.24 26.59 -8.61
C GLY A 25 -3.92 25.91 -9.02
N TYR A 26 -3.97 24.93 -9.91
CA TYR A 26 -2.79 24.19 -10.38
C TYR A 26 -2.40 24.61 -11.80
N THR A 27 -1.16 24.31 -12.19
CA THR A 27 -0.65 24.59 -13.54
C THR A 27 -0.75 23.34 -14.41
N PRO A 28 -1.64 23.28 -15.42
CA PRO A 28 -1.75 22.12 -16.30
C PRO A 28 -0.67 22.16 -17.40
N TYR A 29 -0.10 20.99 -17.69
CA TYR A 29 0.72 20.73 -18.87
C TYR A 29 0.06 19.62 -19.69
N THR A 30 -0.44 19.96 -20.87
CA THR A 30 -1.16 19.03 -21.75
C THR A 30 -0.20 18.33 -22.70
N CYS A 31 -0.32 17.01 -22.80
CA CYS A 31 0.47 16.15 -23.68
C CYS A 31 -0.47 15.25 -24.47
N ARG A 32 -0.22 15.08 -25.77
CA ARG A 32 -1.03 14.23 -26.66
C ARG A 32 -0.47 12.84 -26.85
N ASN A 33 0.74 12.60 -26.34
CA ASN A 33 1.46 11.34 -26.47
C ASN A 33 2.56 11.22 -25.41
N ILE A 34 3.09 10.02 -25.28
CA ILE A 34 4.16 9.65 -24.33
C ILE A 34 5.43 10.50 -24.51
N SER A 35 5.81 10.80 -25.75
CA SER A 35 7.01 11.57 -26.05
C SER A 35 6.93 13.00 -25.53
N GLU A 36 5.76 13.62 -25.64
CA GLU A 36 5.49 14.95 -25.08
C GLU A 36 5.57 14.95 -23.55
N VAL A 37 5.07 13.91 -22.88
CA VAL A 37 5.18 13.77 -21.42
C VAL A 37 6.65 13.76 -20.98
N LEU A 38 7.50 13.00 -21.68
CA LEU A 38 8.93 12.95 -21.37
C LEU A 38 9.59 14.33 -21.53
N ARG A 39 9.29 15.04 -22.62
CA ARG A 39 9.80 16.40 -22.85
C ARG A 39 9.33 17.38 -21.77
N VAL A 40 8.03 17.41 -21.48
CA VAL A 40 7.45 18.29 -20.46
C VAL A 40 8.06 18.02 -19.09
N ARG A 41 8.25 16.74 -18.74
CA ARG A 41 8.93 16.36 -17.51
C ARG A 41 10.34 16.95 -17.47
N ASP A 42 11.16 16.70 -18.49
CA ASP A 42 12.54 17.19 -18.52
C ASP A 42 12.58 18.73 -18.43
N GLU A 43 11.65 19.44 -19.07
CA GLU A 43 11.51 20.91 -18.98
C GLU A 43 11.10 21.41 -17.58
N ILE A 44 10.23 20.69 -16.86
CA ILE A 44 9.82 21.03 -15.48
C ILE A 44 11.00 20.82 -14.53
N TYR A 45 11.68 19.68 -14.64
CA TYR A 45 12.80 19.35 -13.75
C TYR A 45 14.05 20.21 -14.02
N ALA A 46 14.27 20.65 -15.27
CA ALA A 46 15.32 21.61 -15.59
C ALA A 46 15.15 22.98 -14.91
N ARG A 47 13.92 23.31 -14.47
CA ARG A 47 13.60 24.52 -13.69
C ARG A 47 13.63 24.29 -12.18
N ASP A 48 14.10 23.12 -11.74
CA ASP A 48 14.01 22.63 -10.36
C ASP A 48 12.59 22.63 -9.78
N GLU A 49 11.59 22.52 -10.66
CA GLU A 49 10.21 22.30 -10.26
C GLU A 49 9.93 20.80 -10.16
N ARG A 50 8.74 20.44 -9.68
CA ARG A 50 8.30 19.05 -9.53
C ARG A 50 6.92 18.87 -10.12
N ILE A 51 6.65 17.65 -10.57
CA ILE A 51 5.30 17.24 -10.97
C ILE A 51 4.57 16.75 -9.72
N THR A 52 3.42 17.36 -9.44
CA THR A 52 2.55 16.98 -8.33
C THR A 52 1.72 15.76 -8.69
N LEU A 53 1.18 15.73 -9.90
CA LEU A 53 0.24 14.70 -10.33
C LEU A 53 0.28 14.51 -11.84
N PHE A 54 0.19 13.26 -12.27
CA PHE A 54 -0.11 12.88 -13.64
C PHE A 54 -1.57 12.43 -13.75
N ILE A 55 -2.29 12.88 -14.78
CA ILE A 55 -3.61 12.39 -15.13
C ILE A 55 -3.49 11.81 -16.54
N LEU A 56 -3.65 10.50 -16.64
CA LEU A 56 -3.28 9.73 -17.82
C LEU A 56 -4.52 9.06 -18.40
N ASP A 57 -4.82 9.29 -19.66
CA ASP A 57 -5.75 8.44 -20.37
C ASP A 57 -5.18 7.03 -20.53
N HIS A 58 -6.05 6.03 -20.46
CA HIS A 58 -5.65 4.65 -20.62
C HIS A 58 -5.21 4.37 -22.06
N GLU A 59 -6.03 4.76 -23.03
CA GLU A 59 -5.84 4.52 -24.45
C GLU A 59 -5.30 5.79 -25.14
N LEU A 60 -4.31 5.63 -26.01
CA LEU A 60 -3.63 6.75 -26.69
C LEU A 60 -3.41 6.36 -28.15
N GLY A 61 -4.47 6.39 -28.97
CA GLY A 61 -4.38 6.19 -30.42
C GLY A 61 -3.63 4.93 -30.87
N GLY A 62 -3.73 3.82 -30.13
CA GLY A 62 -3.06 2.55 -30.43
C GLY A 62 -1.98 2.12 -29.43
N GLU A 63 -1.65 2.97 -28.45
CA GLU A 63 -0.82 2.61 -27.29
C GLU A 63 -1.59 2.80 -25.99
N THR A 64 -1.02 2.37 -24.86
CA THR A 64 -1.60 2.62 -23.54
C THR A 64 -0.65 3.38 -22.64
N SER A 65 -1.18 4.15 -21.69
CA SER A 65 -0.33 4.86 -20.71
C SER A 65 0.45 3.90 -19.79
N LEU A 66 0.13 2.60 -19.74
CA LEU A 66 1.02 1.60 -19.13
C LEU A 66 2.41 1.58 -19.76
N LYS A 67 2.51 1.85 -21.08
CA LYS A 67 3.80 1.94 -21.77
C LYS A 67 4.63 3.10 -21.25
N LEU A 68 4.02 4.24 -20.90
CA LEU A 68 4.69 5.37 -20.25
C LEU A 68 5.27 4.95 -18.90
N LEU A 69 4.48 4.28 -18.05
CA LEU A 69 4.94 3.86 -16.72
C LEU A 69 6.10 2.85 -16.79
N ARG A 70 6.02 1.88 -17.71
CA ARG A 70 7.13 0.95 -17.99
C ARG A 70 8.39 1.67 -18.48
N LEU A 71 8.24 2.73 -19.28
CA LEU A 71 9.36 3.57 -19.71
C LEU A 71 9.97 4.37 -18.57
N PHE A 72 9.16 4.88 -17.65
CA PHE A 72 9.63 5.55 -16.43
C PHE A 72 10.44 4.60 -15.55
N ASP A 73 9.96 3.39 -15.31
CA ASP A 73 10.72 2.37 -14.56
C ASP A 73 12.02 2.01 -15.28
N LYS A 74 11.99 1.78 -16.59
CA LYS A 74 13.21 1.48 -17.38
C LYS A 74 14.24 2.61 -17.31
N LYS A 75 13.79 3.85 -17.16
CA LYS A 75 14.64 5.05 -17.01
C LYS A 75 14.97 5.37 -15.54
N ASN A 76 14.57 4.52 -14.59
CA ASN A 76 14.73 4.70 -13.15
C ASN A 76 14.12 6.00 -12.60
N PHE A 77 13.08 6.53 -13.23
CA PHE A 77 12.33 7.67 -12.70
C PHE A 77 11.48 7.20 -11.52
N GLN A 78 11.63 7.80 -10.34
CA GLN A 78 10.87 7.43 -9.14
C GLN A 78 9.78 8.44 -8.80
N ASP A 79 9.83 9.62 -9.42
CA ASP A 79 9.00 10.78 -9.15
C ASP A 79 7.52 10.62 -9.53
N TYR A 80 7.19 9.61 -10.34
CA TYR A 80 5.81 9.37 -10.79
C TYR A 80 5.04 8.38 -9.89
N LYS A 81 5.76 7.52 -9.15
CA LYS A 81 5.15 6.49 -8.31
C LYS A 81 4.26 7.19 -7.30
N ASN A 82 3.06 6.65 -7.08
CA ASN A 82 2.11 7.23 -6.14
C ASN A 82 1.63 8.65 -6.51
N LYS A 83 1.89 9.12 -7.75
CA LYS A 83 1.53 10.46 -8.21
C LYS A 83 0.77 10.44 -9.53
N PHE A 84 -0.06 9.44 -9.78
CA PHE A 84 -0.89 9.41 -11.00
C PHE A 84 -2.30 8.88 -10.80
N ILE A 85 -3.20 9.37 -11.65
CA ILE A 85 -4.60 8.95 -11.83
C ILE A 85 -4.76 8.47 -13.27
N VAL A 86 -5.57 7.44 -13.46
CA VAL A 86 -5.86 6.90 -14.80
C VAL A 86 -7.30 7.19 -15.19
N ALA A 87 -7.52 7.83 -16.33
CA ALA A 87 -8.82 7.95 -16.98
C ALA A 87 -9.05 6.74 -17.89
N THR A 88 -10.22 6.12 -17.84
CA THR A 88 -10.53 4.92 -18.63
C THR A 88 -12.02 4.86 -18.98
N GLY A 89 -12.34 4.39 -20.19
CA GLY A 89 -13.71 4.07 -20.61
C GLY A 89 -14.22 2.71 -20.09
N HIS A 90 -13.34 1.90 -19.51
CA HIS A 90 -13.68 0.55 -19.06
C HIS A 90 -13.70 0.48 -17.53
N ALA A 91 -14.86 0.11 -16.97
CA ALA A 91 -15.03 -0.16 -15.53
C ALA A 91 -14.51 -1.56 -15.11
N LYS A 92 -13.71 -2.23 -15.94
CA LYS A 92 -13.25 -3.60 -15.68
C LYS A 92 -12.08 -3.61 -14.68
N ASP A 93 -12.14 -4.54 -13.73
CA ASP A 93 -11.12 -4.73 -12.67
C ASP A 93 -9.70 -5.00 -13.19
N GLU A 94 -9.56 -5.58 -14.39
CA GLU A 94 -8.28 -5.96 -14.99
C GLU A 94 -7.35 -4.76 -15.25
N ILE A 95 -7.87 -3.66 -15.79
CA ILE A 95 -7.08 -2.45 -16.07
C ILE A 95 -6.59 -1.84 -14.75
N THR A 96 -7.44 -1.82 -13.72
CA THR A 96 -7.12 -1.30 -12.40
C THR A 96 -5.97 -2.08 -11.74
N HIS A 97 -5.91 -3.40 -11.95
CA HIS A 97 -4.83 -4.25 -11.41
C HIS A 97 -3.46 -3.91 -12.00
N ASP A 98 -3.38 -3.68 -13.32
CA ASP A 98 -2.12 -3.38 -13.98
C ASP A 98 -1.51 -2.04 -13.55
N TYR A 99 -2.35 -1.03 -13.33
CA TYR A 99 -1.90 0.27 -12.84
C TYR A 99 -1.59 0.27 -11.33
N ALA A 100 -2.22 -0.62 -10.55
CA ALA A 100 -1.93 -0.74 -9.12
C ALA A 100 -0.47 -1.13 -8.85
N LYS A 101 0.15 -1.93 -9.74
CA LYS A 101 1.57 -2.33 -9.66
C LYS A 101 2.54 -1.13 -9.67
N PHE A 102 2.13 -0.02 -10.31
CA PHE A 102 2.91 1.20 -10.40
C PHE A 102 2.56 2.24 -9.31
N GLY A 103 1.60 1.93 -8.44
CA GLY A 103 1.14 2.82 -7.37
C GLY A 103 0.07 3.82 -7.81
N SER A 104 -0.87 3.41 -8.67
CA SER A 104 -2.01 4.28 -9.04
C SER A 104 -2.77 4.78 -7.81
N MET A 105 -3.04 6.08 -7.77
CA MET A 105 -3.72 6.71 -6.64
C MET A 105 -5.23 6.85 -6.81
N GLY A 106 -5.72 6.70 -8.04
CA GLY A 106 -7.13 6.82 -8.35
C GLY A 106 -7.43 6.52 -9.82
N HIS A 107 -8.73 6.38 -10.11
CA HIS A 107 -9.23 6.20 -11.47
C HIS A 107 -10.38 7.16 -11.75
N LEU A 108 -10.51 7.58 -13.01
CA LEU A 108 -11.61 8.35 -13.53
C LEU A 108 -12.30 7.51 -14.61
N ILE A 109 -13.59 7.23 -14.44
CA ILE A 109 -14.37 6.45 -15.41
C ILE A 109 -15.02 7.43 -16.39
N LYS A 110 -14.76 7.28 -17.69
CA LYS A 110 -15.40 8.05 -18.76
C LYS A 110 -16.88 7.65 -18.88
N PRO A 111 -17.83 8.60 -19.09
CA PRO A 111 -17.63 10.04 -19.24
C PRO A 111 -17.30 10.74 -17.91
N ILE A 112 -16.32 11.65 -17.92
CA ILE A 112 -15.81 12.30 -16.71
C ILE A 112 -16.53 13.63 -16.49
N HIS A 113 -17.26 13.73 -15.38
CA HIS A 113 -17.89 14.98 -14.97
C HIS A 113 -16.94 15.83 -14.10
N GLU A 114 -17.06 17.16 -14.15
CA GLU A 114 -16.19 18.09 -13.41
C GLU A 114 -16.13 17.77 -11.91
N ASN A 115 -17.26 17.46 -11.28
CA ASN A 115 -17.29 17.13 -9.85
C ASN A 115 -16.49 15.85 -9.52
N GLN A 116 -16.58 14.83 -10.38
CA GLN A 116 -15.83 13.59 -10.24
C GLN A 116 -14.33 13.86 -10.41
N PHE A 117 -13.95 14.61 -11.45
CA PHE A 117 -12.58 15.03 -11.69
C PHE A 117 -12.00 15.76 -10.47
N ARG A 118 -12.71 16.79 -10.00
CA ARG A 118 -12.29 17.63 -8.87
C ARG A 118 -12.11 16.81 -7.60
N GLN A 119 -13.07 15.95 -7.25
CA GLN A 119 -12.98 15.12 -6.05
C GLN A 119 -11.81 14.15 -6.11
N THR A 120 -11.64 13.45 -7.23
CA THR A 120 -10.57 12.45 -7.39
C THR A 120 -9.19 13.11 -7.38
N VAL A 121 -9.02 14.25 -8.03
CA VAL A 121 -7.77 15.02 -8.00
C VAL A 121 -7.48 15.56 -6.61
N GLN A 122 -8.46 16.17 -5.92
CA GLN A 122 -8.27 16.69 -4.56
C GLN A 122 -7.91 15.58 -3.56
N HIS A 123 -8.61 14.44 -3.61
CA HIS A 123 -8.29 13.31 -2.73
C HIS A 123 -6.90 12.73 -3.01
N THR A 124 -6.52 12.63 -4.29
CA THR A 124 -5.20 12.12 -4.66
C THR A 124 -4.09 13.05 -4.19
N ILE A 125 -4.23 14.36 -4.41
CA ILE A 125 -3.22 15.34 -3.97
C ILE A 125 -3.10 15.34 -2.45
N LYS A 126 -4.20 15.32 -1.70
CA LYS A 126 -4.14 15.18 -0.24
C LYS A 126 -3.40 13.92 0.20
N ARG A 127 -3.60 12.78 -0.48
CA ARG A 127 -2.88 11.53 -0.17
C ARG A 127 -1.38 11.65 -0.47
N ILE A 128 -1.01 12.36 -1.52
CA ILE A 128 0.40 12.67 -1.85
C ILE A 128 0.99 13.56 -0.76
N GLU A 129 0.32 14.65 -0.40
CA GLU A 129 0.73 15.57 0.67
C GLU A 129 0.88 14.84 2.01
N TYR A 130 -0.06 13.95 2.38
CA TYR A 130 0.06 13.13 3.59
C TYR A 130 1.24 12.16 3.53
N ALA A 131 1.50 11.53 2.38
CA ALA A 131 2.63 10.62 2.23
C ALA A 131 3.98 11.36 2.27
N GLU A 132 4.04 12.57 1.73
CA GLU A 132 5.23 13.44 1.78
C GLU A 132 5.46 14.00 3.19
N ALA A 133 4.42 14.51 3.84
CA ALA A 133 4.50 15.05 5.20
C ALA A 133 4.85 13.98 6.25
N GLN A 134 4.27 12.77 6.14
CA GLN A 134 4.68 11.67 7.02
C GLN A 134 6.14 11.31 6.81
N ARG A 135 6.62 11.27 5.56
CA ARG A 135 8.03 10.96 5.27
C ARG A 135 8.98 12.00 5.87
N GLU A 136 8.66 13.29 5.78
CA GLU A 136 9.45 14.37 6.38
C GLU A 136 9.46 14.33 7.92
N ASP A 137 8.32 14.03 8.55
CA ASP A 137 8.20 13.90 10.02
C ASP A 137 9.00 12.70 10.55
N TRP A 138 8.93 11.55 9.85
CA TRP A 138 9.66 10.35 10.25
C TRP A 138 11.18 10.52 10.03
N GLU A 139 11.61 11.04 8.88
CA GLU A 139 13.04 11.26 8.57
C GLU A 139 13.66 12.26 9.58
N SER A 140 12.97 13.36 9.89
CA SER A 140 13.43 14.34 10.90
C SER A 140 13.47 13.77 12.32
N ALA A 141 12.53 12.89 12.68
CA ALA A 141 12.52 12.22 13.98
C ALA A 141 13.66 11.19 14.10
N PHE A 142 14.00 10.47 13.03
CA PHE A 142 15.12 9.53 13.01
C PHE A 142 16.47 10.25 13.10
N GLU A 143 16.67 11.35 12.37
CA GLU A 143 17.89 12.17 12.45
C GLU A 143 18.09 12.77 13.87
N LEU A 144 17.01 13.21 14.51
CA LEU A 144 17.06 13.71 15.88
C LEU A 144 17.45 12.61 16.88
N LEU A 145 16.85 11.42 16.76
CA LEU A 145 17.14 10.28 17.65
C LEU A 145 18.56 9.72 17.46
N GLU A 146 19.10 9.73 16.24
CA GLU A 146 20.49 9.40 15.94
C GLU A 146 21.45 10.44 16.52
N SER A 147 21.14 11.73 16.39
CA SER A 147 21.97 12.82 16.94
C SER A 147 22.03 12.83 18.47
N GLU A 148 20.98 12.33 19.13
CA GLU A 148 20.89 12.14 20.58
C GLU A 148 21.48 10.79 21.05
N GLY A 149 21.98 9.97 20.11
CA GLY A 149 22.60 8.67 20.41
C GLY A 149 21.62 7.62 20.96
N LEU A 150 20.32 7.79 20.69
CA LEU A 150 19.25 6.91 21.19
C LEU A 150 18.98 5.71 20.27
N ILE A 151 19.45 5.78 19.02
CA ILE A 151 19.41 4.71 18.02
C ILE A 151 20.76 4.62 17.30
N ASP A 152 21.10 3.42 16.81
CA ASP A 152 22.27 3.21 15.94
C ASP A 152 22.08 3.91 14.58
N SER A 153 23.15 4.04 13.79
CA SER A 153 23.13 4.94 12.61
C SER A 153 21.99 4.63 11.64
N VAL A 154 21.40 5.68 11.08
CA VAL A 154 20.23 5.58 10.18
C VAL A 154 20.53 4.69 8.96
N ASP A 155 21.79 4.64 8.51
CA ASP A 155 22.23 3.80 7.40
C ASP A 155 22.32 2.30 7.76
N GLU A 156 22.58 1.95 9.02
CA GLU A 156 22.54 0.56 9.49
C GLU A 156 21.10 0.07 9.67
N LEU A 157 20.22 0.94 10.17
CA LEU A 157 18.78 0.66 10.26
C LEU A 157 18.16 0.45 8.87
N LYS A 158 18.54 1.26 7.87
CA LYS A 158 18.10 1.10 6.46
C LYS A 158 18.53 -0.24 5.86
N LYS A 159 19.77 -0.70 6.11
CA LYS A 159 20.26 -2.00 5.61
C LYS A 159 19.44 -3.18 6.11
N ASN A 160 19.12 -3.20 7.40
CA ASN A 160 18.26 -4.24 7.96
C ASN A 160 16.84 -4.15 7.37
N ASN A 161 16.33 -2.94 7.16
CA ASN A 161 14.98 -2.72 6.63
C ASN A 161 14.85 -3.09 5.14
N GLU A 162 15.84 -2.84 4.29
CA GLU A 162 15.79 -3.22 2.87
C GLU A 162 15.76 -4.73 2.67
N GLU A 163 16.59 -5.48 3.41
CA GLU A 163 16.62 -6.94 3.30
C GLU A 163 15.30 -7.55 3.81
N ILE A 164 14.80 -7.06 4.93
CA ILE A 164 13.54 -7.52 5.54
C ILE A 164 12.33 -7.13 4.68
N ASN A 165 12.31 -5.93 4.13
CA ASN A 165 11.27 -5.48 3.21
C ASN A 165 11.31 -6.27 1.88
N SER A 166 12.51 -6.58 1.36
CA SER A 166 12.65 -7.43 0.18
C SER A 166 12.14 -8.85 0.42
N GLN A 167 12.43 -9.43 1.59
CA GLN A 167 11.94 -10.75 2.00
C GLN A 167 10.41 -10.73 2.15
N TYR A 168 9.86 -9.71 2.80
CA TYR A 168 8.42 -9.52 2.92
C TYR A 168 7.73 -9.37 1.56
N LEU A 169 8.29 -8.58 0.63
CA LEU A 169 7.75 -8.41 -0.71
C LEU A 169 7.78 -9.72 -1.51
N ALA A 170 8.86 -10.49 -1.40
CA ALA A 170 8.95 -11.81 -2.02
C ALA A 170 7.90 -12.79 -1.46
N LEU A 171 7.68 -12.78 -0.15
CA LEU A 171 6.71 -13.65 0.52
C LEU A 171 5.26 -13.25 0.21
N LYS A 172 5.00 -11.95 0.12
CA LYS A 172 3.70 -11.41 -0.30
C LYS A 172 3.38 -11.82 -1.74
N GLN A 173 4.35 -11.71 -2.65
CA GLN A 173 4.15 -12.13 -4.05
C GLN A 173 3.77 -13.60 -4.13
N ILE A 174 4.48 -14.48 -3.43
CA ILE A 174 4.19 -15.93 -3.41
C ILE A 174 2.78 -16.21 -2.85
N TYR A 175 2.35 -15.45 -1.83
CA TYR A 175 1.00 -15.58 -1.28
C TYR A 175 -0.08 -15.09 -2.27
N ASP A 176 0.14 -13.96 -2.91
CA ASP A 176 -0.80 -13.39 -3.89
C ASP A 176 -0.94 -14.34 -5.09
N ASP A 177 0.18 -14.90 -5.58
CA ASP A 177 0.21 -15.92 -6.63
C ASP A 177 -0.56 -17.18 -6.21
N LEU A 178 -0.40 -17.63 -4.96
CA LEU A 178 -1.16 -18.77 -4.43
C LEU A 178 -2.67 -18.47 -4.37
N VAL A 179 -3.07 -17.30 -3.88
CA VAL A 179 -4.48 -16.92 -3.79
C VAL A 179 -5.12 -16.84 -5.17
N GLU A 180 -4.38 -16.34 -6.16
CA GLU A 180 -4.81 -16.32 -7.55
C GLU A 180 -4.99 -17.74 -8.11
N ASP A 181 -3.99 -18.59 -7.92
CA ASP A 181 -4.01 -20.00 -8.31
C ASP A 181 -5.19 -20.79 -7.72
N LEU A 182 -5.61 -20.44 -6.50
CA LEU A 182 -6.67 -21.14 -5.77
C LEU A 182 -8.09 -20.74 -6.20
N LYS A 183 -8.29 -19.69 -7.01
CA LYS A 183 -9.63 -19.20 -7.37
C LYS A 183 -10.44 -20.18 -8.23
N ASP A 184 -9.76 -20.96 -9.08
CA ASP A 184 -10.41 -21.78 -10.11
C ASP A 184 -10.06 -23.29 -10.02
N LYS A 185 -9.43 -23.73 -8.92
CA LYS A 185 -8.92 -25.11 -8.74
C LYS A 185 -9.83 -26.00 -7.89
N ASN A 186 -9.92 -27.27 -8.27
CA ASN A 186 -10.58 -28.37 -7.55
C ASN A 186 -9.69 -28.89 -6.40
N GLY A 187 -10.25 -29.64 -5.45
CA GLY A 187 -9.61 -29.97 -4.16
C GLY A 187 -8.22 -30.62 -4.23
N GLU A 188 -7.93 -31.42 -5.25
CA GLU A 188 -6.62 -32.06 -5.45
C GLU A 188 -5.55 -31.07 -5.98
N ASP A 189 -5.97 -30.10 -6.80
CA ASP A 189 -5.10 -29.05 -7.35
C ASP A 189 -4.84 -27.94 -6.32
N ILE A 190 -5.75 -27.75 -5.38
CA ILE A 190 -5.57 -26.90 -4.19
C ILE A 190 -4.41 -27.42 -3.34
N ALA A 191 -4.37 -28.73 -3.03
CA ALA A 191 -3.32 -29.31 -2.20
C ALA A 191 -1.92 -29.14 -2.81
N LYS A 192 -1.79 -29.34 -4.13
CA LYS A 192 -0.54 -29.12 -4.87
C LYS A 192 -0.12 -27.65 -4.90
N ALA A 193 -1.07 -26.72 -5.02
CA ALA A 193 -0.79 -25.28 -4.96
C ALA A 193 -0.25 -24.86 -3.58
N TYR A 194 -0.87 -25.35 -2.51
CA TYR A 194 -0.40 -25.14 -1.14
C TYR A 194 0.98 -25.76 -0.88
N GLU A 195 1.24 -26.97 -1.39
CA GLU A 195 2.54 -27.65 -1.29
C GLU A 195 3.65 -26.87 -2.03
N SER A 196 3.36 -26.40 -3.25
CA SER A 196 4.29 -25.57 -4.05
C SER A 196 4.62 -24.24 -3.36
N ALA A 197 3.61 -23.54 -2.86
CA ALA A 197 3.80 -22.30 -2.11
C ALA A 197 4.58 -22.52 -0.81
N GLY A 198 4.28 -23.61 -0.09
CA GLY A 198 5.03 -24.02 1.10
C GLY A 198 6.51 -24.27 0.81
N ASN A 199 6.82 -24.95 -0.30
CA ASN A 199 8.19 -25.20 -0.73
C ASN A 199 8.93 -23.92 -1.13
N SER A 200 8.26 -22.98 -1.79
CA SER A 200 8.83 -21.67 -2.16
C SER A 200 9.08 -20.78 -0.93
N ILE A 201 8.14 -20.75 0.01
CA ILE A 201 8.27 -20.04 1.28
C ILE A 201 9.40 -20.62 2.14
N ASN A 202 9.59 -21.94 2.14
CA ASN A 202 10.65 -22.59 2.91
C ASN A 202 12.06 -22.31 2.38
N ARG A 203 12.20 -21.84 1.13
CA ARG A 203 13.49 -21.47 0.52
C ARG A 203 13.91 -20.02 0.82
N ILE A 204 13.02 -19.22 1.41
CA ILE A 204 13.30 -17.83 1.78
C ILE A 204 13.88 -17.82 3.21
N SER A 205 15.05 -17.20 3.39
CA SER A 205 15.82 -17.13 4.65
C SER A 205 15.20 -16.27 5.76
N GLY A 206 13.91 -15.95 5.69
CA GLY A 206 13.23 -15.06 6.65
C GLY A 206 12.86 -15.75 7.97
N GLY A 207 13.31 -15.19 9.09
CA GLY A 207 13.02 -15.68 10.44
C GLY A 207 11.73 -15.11 11.05
N PHE A 208 11.31 -15.64 12.20
CA PHE A 208 10.24 -15.06 13.04
C PHE A 208 10.47 -13.57 13.36
N ASN A 209 11.74 -13.13 13.32
CA ASN A 209 12.14 -11.76 13.61
C ASN A 209 11.44 -10.69 12.75
N LEU A 210 10.94 -11.06 11.57
CA LEU A 210 10.14 -10.17 10.70
C LEU A 210 8.94 -9.50 11.40
N ILE A 211 8.43 -10.07 12.50
CA ILE A 211 7.35 -9.47 13.29
C ILE A 211 7.81 -8.30 14.17
N PHE A 212 9.09 -8.27 14.55
CA PHE A 212 9.69 -7.21 15.36
C PHE A 212 10.10 -6.00 14.52
N ASP A 213 10.31 -6.20 13.21
CA ASP A 213 10.66 -5.13 12.26
C ASP A 213 9.42 -4.43 11.68
N ILE A 214 8.24 -5.05 11.80
CA ILE A 214 6.96 -4.35 11.67
C ILE A 214 6.66 -3.75 13.04
N ASN A 215 7.06 -2.50 13.31
CA ASN A 215 6.33 -1.55 14.16
C ASN A 215 7.17 -0.33 14.57
N GLN A 216 6.57 0.85 14.50
CA GLN A 216 6.84 1.89 15.49
C GLN A 216 5.61 2.23 16.37
N ASN A 217 4.37 1.83 16.02
CA ASN A 217 3.17 2.25 16.79
C ASN A 217 2.32 1.14 17.45
N LEU A 218 2.41 -0.15 17.06
CA LEU A 218 1.71 -1.22 17.78
C LEU A 218 2.58 -1.81 18.90
N LYS A 219 1.98 -1.98 20.09
CA LYS A 219 2.59 -2.75 21.18
C LYS A 219 2.21 -4.22 21.03
N LEU A 220 3.14 -5.14 21.33
CA LEU A 220 2.89 -6.57 21.30
C LEU A 220 2.93 -7.12 22.73
N SER A 221 1.93 -7.91 23.12
CA SER A 221 1.99 -8.66 24.38
C SER A 221 2.83 -9.93 24.22
N ASP A 222 3.30 -10.48 25.34
CA ASP A 222 4.01 -11.77 25.34
C ASP A 222 3.15 -12.89 24.75
N ARG A 223 1.84 -12.88 25.09
CA ARG A 223 0.87 -13.87 24.60
C ARG A 223 0.65 -13.76 23.10
N PHE A 224 0.59 -12.54 22.57
CA PHE A 224 0.53 -12.33 21.12
C PHE A 224 1.79 -12.86 20.44
N THR A 225 2.96 -12.60 21.03
CA THR A 225 4.24 -13.06 20.51
C THR A 225 4.31 -14.59 20.49
N GLU A 226 3.80 -15.27 21.51
CA GLU A 226 3.67 -16.73 21.56
C GLU A 226 2.74 -17.27 20.47
N ASP A 227 1.52 -16.69 20.34
CA ASP A 227 0.58 -17.07 19.28
C ASP A 227 1.23 -16.92 17.88
N ALA A 228 1.99 -15.84 17.66
CA ALA A 228 2.66 -15.59 16.39
C ALA A 228 3.81 -16.59 16.13
N LYS A 229 4.57 -16.99 17.16
CA LYS A 229 5.61 -18.03 17.04
C LYS A 229 5.01 -19.38 16.66
N GLU A 230 3.89 -19.74 17.30
CA GLU A 230 3.17 -20.96 17.00
C GLU A 230 2.67 -20.96 15.55
N VAL A 231 2.07 -19.85 15.10
CA VAL A 231 1.61 -19.69 13.71
C VAL A 231 2.77 -19.74 12.72
N TYR A 232 3.92 -19.12 13.02
CA TYR A 232 5.11 -19.22 12.17
C TYR A 232 5.59 -20.67 12.03
N GLY A 233 5.63 -21.42 13.13
CA GLY A 233 6.08 -22.81 13.15
C GLY A 233 5.11 -23.78 12.46
N THR A 234 3.81 -23.49 12.48
CA THR A 234 2.76 -24.42 12.03
C THR A 234 2.16 -24.06 10.66
N ASN A 235 2.02 -22.77 10.35
CA ASN A 235 1.37 -22.29 9.14
C ASN A 235 1.97 -20.94 8.69
N LYS A 236 3.06 -21.02 7.93
CA LYS A 236 3.76 -19.84 7.42
C LYS A 236 2.90 -18.92 6.55
N ILE A 237 1.93 -19.47 5.80
CA ILE A 237 1.00 -18.67 4.99
C ILE A 237 0.10 -17.80 5.89
N LEU A 238 -0.43 -18.39 6.96
CA LEU A 238 -1.19 -17.67 7.96
C LEU A 238 -0.32 -16.63 8.69
N PHE A 239 0.96 -16.94 8.94
CA PHE A 239 1.91 -15.99 9.49
C PHE A 239 2.11 -14.77 8.58
N PHE A 240 2.24 -14.94 7.26
CA PHE A 240 2.31 -13.80 6.35
C PHE A 240 1.02 -12.99 6.30
N SER A 241 -0.11 -13.68 6.42
CA SER A 241 -1.42 -13.00 6.52
C SER A 241 -1.48 -12.15 7.79
N LEU A 242 -0.96 -12.65 8.92
CA LEU A 242 -0.81 -11.90 10.18
C LEU A 242 0.06 -10.65 10.00
N LEU A 243 1.25 -10.78 9.41
CA LEU A 243 2.14 -9.64 9.16
C LEU A 243 1.45 -8.56 8.29
N ASN A 244 0.69 -8.98 7.28
CA ASN A 244 -0.12 -8.08 6.44
C ASN A 244 -1.22 -7.35 7.24
N TYR A 245 -1.91 -8.05 8.14
CA TYR A 245 -2.92 -7.45 9.00
C TYR A 245 -2.29 -6.42 9.94
N MET A 246 -1.17 -6.77 10.59
CA MET A 246 -0.45 -5.88 11.50
C MET A 246 -0.03 -4.59 10.81
N ARG A 247 0.62 -4.66 9.64
CA ARG A 247 1.04 -3.47 8.91
C ARG A 247 -0.14 -2.55 8.55
N ARG A 248 -1.24 -3.12 8.02
CA ARG A 248 -2.43 -2.34 7.67
C ARG A 248 -3.09 -1.68 8.89
N ILE A 249 -3.02 -2.32 10.05
CA ILE A 249 -3.51 -1.76 11.31
C ILE A 249 -2.59 -0.65 11.80
N ASP A 250 -1.27 -0.81 11.67
CA ASP A 250 -0.26 0.20 12.00
C ASP A 250 -0.44 1.47 11.13
N ASP A 251 -0.57 1.28 9.81
CA ASP A 251 -0.80 2.36 8.83
C ASP A 251 -2.16 3.05 9.02
N ALA A 252 -3.20 2.25 9.27
CA ALA A 252 -4.58 2.71 9.35
C ALA A 252 -5.36 1.88 10.40
N PRO A 253 -5.42 2.34 11.65
CA PRO A 253 -6.09 1.62 12.76
C PRO A 253 -7.56 1.25 12.52
N LEU A 254 -8.23 1.89 11.56
CA LEU A 254 -9.64 1.63 11.19
C LEU A 254 -9.77 0.80 9.89
N SER A 255 -8.67 0.24 9.37
CA SER A 255 -8.63 -0.55 8.12
C SER A 255 -9.46 -1.84 8.16
N TYR A 256 -9.82 -2.30 9.36
CA TYR A 256 -10.66 -3.46 9.59
C TYR A 256 -11.83 -3.13 10.50
N ARG A 257 -12.93 -3.88 10.35
CA ARG A 257 -14.07 -3.79 11.25
C ARG A 257 -13.65 -4.17 12.68
N ILE A 258 -13.81 -3.23 13.59
CA ILE A 258 -13.58 -3.41 15.02
C ILE A 258 -14.88 -3.85 15.69
N LYS A 259 -14.80 -4.87 16.56
CA LYS A 259 -15.87 -5.24 17.48
C LYS A 259 -15.37 -5.09 18.92
N TYR A 260 -16.17 -4.43 19.74
CA TYR A 260 -15.95 -4.35 21.17
C TYR A 260 -16.41 -5.64 21.86
N LEU A 261 -15.58 -6.20 22.75
CA LEU A 261 -15.84 -7.50 23.38
C LEU A 261 -16.20 -7.40 24.87
N THR A 262 -15.50 -6.59 25.66
CA THR A 262 -15.79 -6.45 27.10
C THR A 262 -15.26 -5.13 27.69
N SER A 263 -15.93 -4.66 28.74
CA SER A 263 -15.68 -3.37 29.42
C SER A 263 -14.64 -3.40 30.53
N THR A 264 -14.34 -4.55 31.12
CA THR A 264 -13.44 -4.62 32.28
C THR A 264 -12.00 -4.23 31.95
N LYS A 265 -11.55 -4.45 30.71
CA LYS A 265 -10.19 -4.12 30.23
C LYS A 265 -10.14 -3.43 28.86
N GLY A 266 -11.30 -3.02 28.31
CA GLY A 266 -11.36 -2.41 26.97
C GLY A 266 -10.79 -3.32 25.88
N LEU A 267 -11.31 -4.55 25.79
CA LEU A 267 -10.86 -5.54 24.80
C LEU A 267 -11.68 -5.41 23.50
N TYR A 268 -10.96 -5.39 22.39
CA TYR A 268 -11.50 -5.27 21.03
C TYR A 268 -10.99 -6.42 20.16
N GLU A 269 -11.68 -6.68 19.05
CA GLU A 269 -11.17 -7.53 17.97
C GLU A 269 -11.19 -6.81 16.63
N TYR A 270 -10.16 -7.07 15.83
CA TYR A 270 -10.19 -6.94 14.39
C TYR A 270 -10.63 -8.25 13.74
N ARG A 271 -11.54 -8.15 12.77
CA ARG A 271 -11.94 -9.28 11.93
C ARG A 271 -10.96 -9.48 10.78
N THR A 272 -9.95 -10.29 11.02
CA THR A 272 -8.89 -10.63 10.06
C THR A 272 -9.22 -11.92 9.31
N GLY A 273 -10.03 -11.82 8.26
CA GLY A 273 -10.48 -12.96 7.45
C GLY A 273 -11.70 -13.70 8.00
N ARG A 274 -12.02 -14.86 7.40
CA ARG A 274 -13.22 -15.66 7.73
C ARG A 274 -13.17 -16.21 9.15
N ASP A 275 -12.04 -16.81 9.49
CA ASP A 275 -11.91 -17.69 10.65
C ASP A 275 -10.93 -17.20 11.71
N TYR A 276 -10.08 -16.21 11.43
CA TYR A 276 -9.10 -15.69 12.38
C TYR A 276 -9.45 -14.31 12.91
N ARG A 277 -9.02 -14.01 14.12
CA ARG A 277 -9.25 -12.75 14.82
C ARG A 277 -7.94 -12.26 15.42
N LEU A 278 -7.77 -10.94 15.39
CA LEU A 278 -6.69 -10.26 16.09
C LEU A 278 -7.31 -9.46 17.23
N TYR A 279 -6.92 -9.78 18.46
CA TYR A 279 -7.46 -9.17 19.67
C TYR A 279 -6.51 -8.10 20.17
N PHE A 280 -7.06 -6.98 20.64
CA PHE A 280 -6.24 -5.86 21.08
C PHE A 280 -6.91 -5.07 22.21
N THR A 281 -6.09 -4.37 22.99
CA THR A 281 -6.51 -3.34 23.94
C THR A 281 -6.08 -1.96 23.44
N LYS A 282 -6.78 -0.92 23.89
CA LYS A 282 -6.46 0.47 23.56
C LYS A 282 -6.21 1.26 24.84
N THR A 283 -5.02 1.86 24.96
CA THR A 283 -4.67 2.80 26.03
C THR A 283 -4.04 4.05 25.43
N ASP A 284 -4.52 5.23 25.82
CA ASP A 284 -3.91 6.55 25.53
C ASP A 284 -3.33 6.69 24.10
N ASN A 285 -4.18 6.39 23.10
CA ASN A 285 -3.90 6.42 21.65
C ASN A 285 -3.01 5.31 21.07
N LYS A 286 -2.54 4.34 21.85
CA LYS A 286 -1.81 3.17 21.33
C LYS A 286 -2.65 1.90 21.32
N ILE A 287 -2.45 1.10 20.28
CA ILE A 287 -3.02 -0.23 20.15
C ILE A 287 -1.99 -1.23 20.69
N GLN A 288 -2.44 -2.09 21.60
CA GLN A 288 -1.65 -3.23 22.05
C GLN A 288 -2.30 -4.52 21.54
N LEU A 289 -1.61 -5.24 20.67
CA LEU A 289 -2.05 -6.54 20.18
C LEU A 289 -1.86 -7.57 21.28
N GLU A 290 -2.95 -8.23 21.63
CA GLU A 290 -3.02 -9.11 22.79
C GLU A 290 -2.98 -10.58 22.44
N ARG A 291 -3.66 -10.98 21.35
CA ARG A 291 -3.79 -12.38 20.91
C ARG A 291 -4.06 -12.45 19.41
N PHE A 292 -3.68 -13.56 18.79
CA PHE A 292 -4.08 -13.89 17.42
C PHE A 292 -4.50 -15.36 17.34
N GLY A 293 -5.65 -15.64 16.74
CA GLY A 293 -6.08 -17.03 16.61
C GLY A 293 -7.46 -17.22 16.00
N HIS A 294 -7.88 -18.48 15.93
CA HIS A 294 -9.17 -18.86 15.34
C HIS A 294 -10.35 -18.30 16.15
N LYS A 295 -11.44 -17.87 15.52
CA LYS A 295 -12.62 -17.26 16.17
C LYS A 295 -13.24 -18.13 17.27
N ASN A 296 -13.01 -19.44 17.22
CA ASN A 296 -13.53 -20.41 18.20
C ASN A 296 -12.86 -20.29 19.58
N ILE A 297 -11.70 -19.63 19.68
CA ILE A 297 -11.05 -19.38 20.97
C ILE A 297 -11.47 -18.05 21.59
N GLN A 298 -12.40 -17.30 20.97
CA GLN A 298 -12.85 -15.98 21.44
C GLN A 298 -13.35 -16.00 22.89
N GLU A 299 -14.19 -16.97 23.26
CA GLU A 299 -14.76 -17.03 24.62
C GLU A 299 -13.66 -17.25 25.67
N LYS A 300 -12.74 -18.19 25.41
CA LYS A 300 -11.58 -18.45 26.28
C LYS A 300 -10.69 -17.21 26.41
N ILE A 301 -10.49 -16.46 25.33
CA ILE A 301 -9.75 -15.20 25.39
C ILE A 301 -10.51 -14.21 26.25
N ILE A 302 -11.81 -13.99 26.05
CA ILE A 302 -12.62 -13.05 26.84
C ILE A 302 -12.55 -13.39 28.33
N GLU A 303 -12.60 -14.67 28.71
CA GLU A 303 -12.48 -15.12 30.12
C GLU A 303 -11.17 -14.68 30.78
N THR A 304 -10.05 -14.65 30.04
CA THR A 304 -8.76 -14.18 30.58
C THR A 304 -8.68 -12.65 30.81
N TYR A 305 -9.68 -11.90 30.34
CA TYR A 305 -9.80 -10.44 30.47
C TYR A 305 -11.02 -10.00 31.30
N ARG A 306 -11.79 -10.93 31.85
CA ARG A 306 -12.79 -10.67 32.89
C ARG A 306 -12.12 -10.53 34.25
#